data_AF-A0AAU6LGA3-F1
#
_entry.id   AF-A0AAU6LGA3-F1
#
_cell.length_a   1.000
_cell.length_b   1.000
_cell.length_c   1.000
_cell.angle_alpha   90.00
_cell.angle_beta   90.00
_cell.angle_gamma   90.00
#
_symmetry.space_group_name_H-M   'P 1'
#
loop_
_entity.id
_entity.type
_entity.pdbx_description
1 polymer ?
#
loop_
_entity_poly.entity_id
_entity_poly.type
_entity_poly.pdbx_seq_one_letter_code
_entity_poly.pdbx_strand_id
1 'polypeptide(L)'
;MSDAQTDSHSPAQVLADGSETVRAEVQREYATKLAKAELRVQAAQAGIKLGDGFTDYLDTSKLLDEDGNPSAEAIGQALASLAAAQEPQFPQIAGTGHYRNGPPPARRVSLDVRQR
;
A
#
# COMPACT_ATOMS: atom_id res chain seq x y z
N MET A 1 -20.76 17.93 73.47
CA MET A 1 -21.38 17.32 72.28
C MET A 1 -20.97 18.20 71.13
N SER A 2 -19.84 17.88 70.50
CA SER A 2 -19.11 18.79 69.60
C SER A 2 -19.47 18.51 68.14
N ASP A 3 -19.66 19.58 67.38
CA ASP A 3 -20.06 19.62 65.98
C ASP A 3 -19.09 18.87 65.05
N ALA A 4 -19.67 18.09 64.13
CA ALA A 4 -18.94 17.42 63.06
C ALA A 4 -18.73 18.40 61.90
N GLN A 5 -17.54 18.99 61.84
CA GLN A 5 -17.12 19.86 60.75
C GLN A 5 -16.80 19.00 59.51
N THR A 6 -17.54 19.27 58.44
CA THR A 6 -17.38 18.67 57.11
C THR A 6 -16.30 19.44 56.35
N ASP A 7 -15.05 19.02 56.45
CA ASP A 7 -13.99 19.53 55.59
C ASP A 7 -14.09 18.91 54.20
N SER A 8 -14.63 19.72 53.31
CA SER A 8 -14.64 19.54 51.87
C SER A 8 -13.21 19.56 51.33
N HIS A 9 -12.57 18.40 51.22
CA HIS A 9 -11.40 18.25 50.35
C HIS A 9 -11.87 17.83 48.95
N SER A 10 -12.09 18.85 48.12
CA SER A 10 -12.19 18.72 46.67
C SER A 10 -10.97 17.94 46.15
N PRO A 11 -11.14 16.86 45.35
CA PRO A 11 -10.00 16.24 44.70
C PRO A 11 -9.44 17.25 43.69
N ALA A 12 -8.16 17.57 43.86
CA ALA A 12 -7.39 18.38 42.94
C ALA A 12 -7.41 17.73 41.54
N GLN A 13 -8.30 18.18 40.66
CA GLN A 13 -8.24 17.94 39.23
C GLN A 13 -7.14 18.83 38.66
N VAL A 14 -5.88 18.39 38.73
CA VAL A 14 -4.77 19.18 38.19
C VAL A 14 -3.80 18.22 37.47
N LEU A 15 -3.70 18.38 36.13
CA LEU A 15 -2.69 17.84 35.20
C LEU A 15 -2.92 16.49 34.49
N ALA A 16 -4.15 16.00 34.31
CA ALA A 16 -4.40 14.86 33.41
C ALA A 16 -4.39 15.28 31.92
N ASP A 17 -5.06 16.39 31.58
CA ASP A 17 -5.39 16.75 30.19
C ASP A 17 -4.18 17.00 29.28
N GLY A 18 -3.13 17.67 29.78
CA GLY A 18 -1.95 17.96 28.96
C GLY A 18 -1.12 16.70 28.66
N SER A 19 -1.05 15.77 29.61
CA SER A 19 -0.24 14.56 29.46
C SER A 19 -0.87 13.52 28.55
N GLU A 20 -2.21 13.45 28.52
CA GLU A 20 -2.96 12.59 27.61
C GLU A 20 -2.89 13.11 26.17
N THR A 21 -3.00 14.42 25.99
CA THR A 21 -2.83 15.07 24.67
C THR A 21 -1.44 14.78 24.09
N VAL A 22 -0.38 14.95 24.89
CA VAL A 22 1.01 14.64 24.47
C VAL A 22 1.17 13.15 24.15
N ARG A 23 0.58 12.24 24.94
CA ARG A 23 0.63 10.80 24.64
C ARG A 23 -0.08 10.45 23.34
N ALA A 24 -1.25 11.03 23.10
CA ALA A 24 -2.02 10.79 21.88
C ALA A 24 -1.25 11.27 20.64
N GLU A 25 -0.57 12.42 20.74
CA GLU A 25 0.21 12.98 19.64
C GLU A 25 1.47 12.14 19.34
N VAL A 26 2.19 11.73 20.39
CA VAL A 26 3.30 10.78 20.25
C VAL A 26 2.82 9.47 19.65
N GLN A 27 1.72 8.91 20.15
CA GLN A 27 1.15 7.67 19.63
C GLN A 27 0.81 7.78 18.14
N ARG A 28 0.26 8.91 17.70
CA ARG A 28 -0.07 9.15 16.29
C ARG A 28 1.17 9.18 15.39
N GLU A 29 2.26 9.81 15.85
CA GLU A 29 3.52 9.81 15.10
C GLU A 29 4.12 8.40 15.00
N TYR A 30 4.11 7.64 16.10
CA TYR A 30 4.65 6.29 16.12
C TYR A 30 3.77 5.29 15.36
N ALA A 31 2.45 5.43 15.43
CA ALA A 31 1.48 4.66 14.65
C ALA A 31 1.78 4.76 13.16
N THR A 32 2.04 5.98 12.68
CA THR A 32 2.38 6.23 11.28
C THR A 32 3.68 5.52 10.87
N LYS A 33 4.71 5.57 11.70
CA LYS A 33 5.99 4.88 11.45
C LYS A 33 5.81 3.36 11.48
N LEU A 34 5.01 2.86 12.42
CA LEU A 34 4.72 1.44 12.58
C LEU A 34 3.95 0.89 11.38
N ALA A 35 2.91 1.59 10.92
CA ALA A 35 2.15 1.21 9.73
C ALA A 35 3.02 1.16 8.47
N LYS A 36 3.95 2.11 8.29
CA LYS A 36 4.93 2.06 7.18
C LYS A 36 5.85 0.85 7.29
N ALA A 37 6.32 0.51 8.49
CA ALA A 37 7.17 -0.65 8.72
C ALA A 37 6.42 -1.96 8.44
N GLU A 38 5.20 -2.09 8.97
CA GLU A 38 4.36 -3.27 8.80
C GLU A 38 3.99 -3.48 7.33
N LEU A 39 3.63 -2.42 6.62
CA LEU A 39 3.39 -2.49 5.17
C LEU A 39 4.60 -2.98 4.39
N ARG A 40 5.82 -2.57 4.77
CA ARG A 40 7.06 -3.09 4.14
C ARG A 40 7.29 -4.56 4.44
N VAL A 41 7.04 -5.00 5.67
CA VAL A 41 7.16 -6.40 6.07
C VAL A 41 6.17 -7.27 5.29
N GLN A 42 4.90 -6.86 5.24
CA GLN A 42 3.86 -7.60 4.51
C GLN A 42 4.10 -7.61 3.00
N ALA A 43 4.57 -6.49 2.42
CA ALA A 43 4.95 -6.46 1.01
C ALA A 43 6.10 -7.42 0.70
N ALA A 44 7.11 -7.46 1.55
CA ALA A 44 8.23 -8.39 1.40
C ALA A 44 7.78 -9.85 1.51
N GLN A 45 6.87 -10.16 2.45
CA GLN A 45 6.25 -11.50 2.56
C GLN A 45 5.45 -11.87 1.32
N ALA A 46 4.75 -10.91 0.71
CA ALA A 46 4.01 -11.09 -0.53
C ALA A 46 4.91 -11.10 -1.79
N GLY A 47 6.23 -10.96 -1.65
CA GLY A 47 7.17 -10.90 -2.77
C GLY A 47 7.11 -9.59 -3.58
N ILE A 48 6.42 -8.57 -3.07
CA ILE A 48 6.25 -7.28 -3.72
C ILE A 48 7.44 -6.38 -3.38
N LYS A 49 8.15 -5.92 -4.41
CA LYS A 49 9.22 -4.93 -4.24
C LYS A 49 8.64 -3.53 -4.23
N LEU A 50 8.50 -2.94 -3.05
CA LEU A 50 8.17 -1.52 -2.90
C LEU A 50 9.39 -0.68 -3.28
N GLY A 51 9.19 0.34 -4.10
CA GLY A 51 10.25 1.31 -4.43
C GLY A 51 10.63 2.14 -3.21
N ASP A 52 11.88 2.62 -3.19
CA ASP A 52 12.35 3.55 -2.15
C ASP A 52 11.47 4.81 -2.12
N GLY A 53 11.06 5.21 -0.92
CA GLY A 53 10.18 6.36 -0.72
C GLY A 53 8.71 6.15 -1.14
N PHE A 54 8.31 4.98 -1.65
CA PHE A 54 6.91 4.71 -2.00
C PHE A 54 5.96 4.97 -0.83
N THR A 55 6.38 4.57 0.38
CA THR A 55 5.63 4.75 1.61
C THR A 55 5.40 6.21 1.99
N ASP A 56 6.11 7.16 1.38
CA ASP A 56 5.98 8.59 1.68
C ASP A 56 4.88 9.27 0.86
N TYR A 57 4.44 8.62 -0.23
CA TYR A 57 3.29 9.05 -1.03
C TYR A 57 1.97 8.42 -0.58
N LEU A 58 2.03 7.45 0.35
CA LEU A 58 0.84 6.80 0.88
C LEU A 58 0.20 7.66 1.95
N ASP A 59 -1.12 7.78 1.88
CA ASP A 59 -1.91 8.29 3.00
C ASP A 59 -1.92 7.24 4.12
N THR A 60 -1.02 7.42 5.10
CA THR A 60 -0.85 6.49 6.20
C THR A 60 -2.06 6.42 7.14
N SER A 61 -2.95 7.42 7.11
CA SER A 61 -4.19 7.38 7.89
C SER A 61 -5.12 6.25 7.43
N LYS A 62 -5.03 5.83 6.16
CA LYS A 62 -5.81 4.73 5.60
C LYS A 62 -5.26 3.35 5.93
N LEU A 63 -4.07 3.27 6.51
CA LEU A 63 -3.44 2.02 6.93
C LEU A 63 -3.63 1.75 8.43
N LEU A 64 -4.26 2.67 9.14
CA LEU A 64 -4.55 2.56 10.57
C LEU A 64 -6.01 2.18 10.79
N ASP A 65 -6.29 1.48 11.88
CA ASP A 65 -7.64 1.25 12.39
C ASP A 65 -8.15 2.46 13.21
N GLU A 66 -9.38 2.34 13.73
CA GLU A 66 -10.02 3.38 14.54
C GLU A 66 -9.27 3.66 15.86
N ASP A 67 -8.47 2.69 16.32
CA ASP A 67 -7.64 2.79 17.53
C ASP A 67 -6.23 3.36 17.24
N GLY A 68 -5.93 3.66 15.97
CA GLY A 68 -4.64 4.17 15.54
C GLY A 68 -3.54 3.10 15.47
N ASN A 69 -3.88 1.82 15.45
CA ASN A 69 -2.96 0.72 15.22
C ASN A 69 -2.92 0.33 13.73
N PRO A 70 -1.82 -0.27 13.24
CA PRO A 70 -1.75 -0.74 11.86
C PRO A 70 -2.79 -1.82 11.57
N SER A 71 -3.68 -1.55 10.62
CA SER A 71 -4.71 -2.50 10.18
C SER A 71 -4.17 -3.46 9.13
N ALA A 72 -4.08 -4.74 9.48
CA ALA A 72 -3.63 -5.79 8.56
C ALA A 72 -4.56 -5.92 7.33
N GLU A 73 -5.86 -5.66 7.50
CA GLU A 73 -6.82 -5.72 6.40
C GLU A 73 -6.58 -4.59 5.39
N ALA A 74 -6.42 -3.35 5.87
CA ALA A 74 -6.18 -2.20 5.02
C ALA A 74 -4.84 -2.29 4.28
N ILE A 75 -3.79 -2.74 4.98
CA ILE A 75 -2.48 -3.01 4.38
C ILE A 75 -2.59 -4.11 3.33
N GLY A 76 -3.29 -5.19 3.63
CA GLY A 76 -3.53 -6.30 2.69
C GLY A 76 -4.25 -5.85 1.41
N GLN A 77 -5.29 -5.01 1.52
CA GLN A 77 -6.00 -4.46 0.36
C GLN A 77 -5.11 -3.54 -0.49
N ALA A 78 -4.30 -2.70 0.16
CA ALA A 78 -3.35 -1.83 -0.53
C ALA A 78 -2.32 -2.64 -1.33
N LEU A 79 -1.79 -3.72 -0.74
CA LEU A 79 -0.83 -4.61 -1.40
C LEU A 79 -1.48 -5.48 -2.48
N ALA A 80 -2.71 -5.94 -2.28
CA ALA A 80 -3.44 -6.72 -3.28
C ALA A 80 -3.65 -5.94 -4.59
N SER A 81 -3.95 -4.63 -4.48
CA SER A 81 -4.06 -3.74 -5.63
C SER A 81 -2.73 -3.63 -6.41
N LEU A 82 -1.62 -3.62 -5.67
CA LEU A 82 -0.27 -3.55 -6.26
C LEU A 82 0.13 -4.88 -6.90
N ALA A 83 -0.25 -6.02 -6.30
CA ALA A 83 -0.03 -7.35 -6.86
C ALA A 83 -0.84 -7.59 -8.14
N ALA A 84 -2.10 -7.14 -8.18
CA ALA A 84 -2.97 -7.28 -9.35
C ALA A 84 -2.49 -6.47 -10.57
N ALA A 85 -1.67 -5.44 -10.34
CA ALA A 85 -1.06 -4.64 -11.41
C ALA A 85 0.20 -5.30 -12.03
N GLN A 86 0.64 -6.44 -11.51
CA GLN A 86 1.80 -7.16 -12.02
C GLN A 86 1.45 -7.85 -13.35
N GLU A 87 1.86 -7.19 -14.44
CA GLU A 87 1.60 -7.51 -15.85
C GLU A 87 0.15 -7.36 -16.33
N PRO A 88 -0.22 -6.19 -16.88
CA PRO A 88 -1.37 -6.12 -17.77
C PRO A 88 -1.14 -7.06 -18.96
N GLN A 89 -1.90 -8.15 -19.00
CA GLN A 89 -1.95 -9.04 -20.15
C GLN A 89 -2.73 -8.32 -21.25
N PHE A 90 -2.04 -7.47 -22.01
CA PHE A 90 -2.65 -6.79 -23.14
C PHE A 90 -3.04 -7.82 -24.19
N PRO A 91 -4.32 -7.88 -24.62
CA PRO A 91 -4.70 -8.76 -25.71
C PRO A 91 -3.90 -8.38 -26.94
N GLN A 92 -3.18 -9.35 -27.52
CA GLN A 92 -2.45 -9.15 -28.76
C GLN A 92 -3.46 -8.78 -29.86
N ILE A 93 -3.38 -7.54 -30.34
CA ILE A 93 -4.23 -7.08 -31.43
C ILE A 93 -3.68 -7.72 -32.70
N ALA A 94 -4.51 -8.51 -33.40
CA ALA A 94 -4.14 -9.11 -34.67
C ALA A 94 -3.64 -8.03 -35.64
N GLY A 95 -2.39 -8.18 -36.13
CA GLY A 95 -1.76 -7.21 -37.04
C GLY A 95 -0.82 -6.18 -36.38
N THR A 96 -0.70 -6.16 -35.04
CA THR A 96 0.27 -5.29 -34.35
C THR A 96 1.61 -6.01 -34.13
N GLY A 97 2.41 -6.07 -35.18
CA GLY A 97 3.78 -6.59 -35.15
C GLY A 97 4.21 -7.17 -36.49
N HIS A 98 5.24 -6.59 -37.09
CA HIS A 98 6.06 -7.31 -38.06
C HIS A 98 6.91 -8.32 -37.27
N TYR A 99 7.19 -9.49 -37.86
CA TYR A 99 8.05 -10.57 -37.34
C TYR A 99 7.41 -11.63 -36.44
N ARG A 100 6.67 -12.56 -37.07
CA ARG A 100 6.85 -13.99 -36.74
C ARG A 100 7.85 -14.56 -37.74
N ASN A 101 9.01 -14.96 -37.21
CA ASN A 101 10.18 -15.47 -37.92
C ASN A 101 9.85 -16.46 -39.05
N GLY A 102 10.13 -16.05 -40.29
CA GLY A 102 10.15 -16.92 -41.47
C GLY A 102 9.68 -16.19 -42.73
N PRO A 103 10.53 -16.01 -43.76
CA PRO A 103 10.06 -15.52 -45.05
C PRO A 103 8.99 -16.52 -45.57
N PRO A 104 7.87 -16.05 -46.15
CA PRO A 104 6.94 -16.95 -46.84
C PRO A 104 7.72 -17.69 -47.93
N PRO A 105 7.43 -18.98 -48.22
CA PRO A 105 8.08 -19.67 -49.32
C PRO A 105 7.82 -18.86 -50.59
N ALA A 106 8.87 -18.24 -51.13
CA ALA A 106 8.79 -17.54 -52.39
C ALA A 106 8.37 -18.56 -53.45
N ARG A 107 7.10 -18.52 -53.86
CA ARG A 107 6.66 -19.22 -55.07
C ARG A 107 7.42 -18.57 -56.23
N ARG A 108 8.52 -19.20 -56.63
CA ARG A 108 9.30 -18.80 -57.80
C ARG A 108 8.45 -19.13 -59.02
N VAL A 109 7.60 -18.19 -59.43
CA VAL A 109 6.99 -18.22 -60.75
C VAL A 109 8.07 -17.73 -61.70
N SER A 110 8.61 -18.62 -62.53
CA SER A 110 9.51 -18.26 -63.62
C SER A 110 8.71 -17.40 -64.61
N LEU A 111 9.16 -16.16 -64.84
CA LEU A 111 8.68 -15.30 -65.93
C LEU A 111 9.31 -15.66 -67.28
N ASP A 112 10.11 -16.73 -67.31
CA ASP A 112 10.69 -17.23 -68.54
C ASP A 112 9.61 -17.95 -69.36
N VAL A 113 9.31 -17.40 -70.53
CA VAL A 113 8.36 -17.95 -71.50
C VAL A 113 8.77 -19.36 -71.96
N ARG A 114 10.04 -19.77 -71.75
CA ARG A 114 10.55 -21.10 -72.12
C ARG A 114 10.22 -22.20 -71.10
N GLN A 115 9.77 -21.86 -69.90
CA GLN A 115 9.42 -22.83 -68.84
C GLN A 115 7.90 -22.94 -68.62
N ARG A 116 7.09 -22.58 -69.63
CA ARG A 116 5.64 -22.74 -69.62
C ARG A 116 5.19 -23.83 -70.58
#